data_AF-A0A5N6T6H4-F1
#
_entry.id   AF-A0A5N6T6H4-F1
#
_cell.length_a   1.000
_cell.length_b   1.000
_cell.length_c   1.000
_cell.angle_alpha   90.00
_cell.angle_beta   90.00
_cell.angle_gamma   90.00
#
_symmetry.space_group_name_H-M   'P 1'
#
loop_
_entity.id
_entity.type
_entity.pdbx_description
1 polymer ?
#
loop_
_entity_poly.entity_id
_entity_poly.type
_entity_poly.pdbx_seq_one_letter_code
_entity_poly.pdbx_strand_id
1 'polypeptide(L)'
;MLWEPTWDAANPTQMTVAQLMDGYESRTFMAYTQDHRCARLPMHEFLLGFGYLLPTRSTDRHSPESFATVHAKQFNMSLLATIGGIKIRWIDTLGAHLEFDNRTKTLFLFRFPSFCAANLEKDLSGEKWVRGVIHGCTAPADDPTNWATTEDVTSFLYEVLLSYRLLFGLSAKGRQFYRSLRPFSDLPPDQHDPLLGELCGSRTLTTVSIDHHEDIFSLVSDFPILHDRLKALQAHLACQKARGLIQLWRDKRSTEAWYTFWAVVLIGGVGLFLSFVQTVLQIMQVLYSIP
;
A
#
# COMPACT_ATOMS: atom_id res chain seq x y z
N MET A 1 1.11 11.13 14.60
CA MET A 1 0.88 12.57 14.88
C MET A 1 0.22 13.22 13.67
N LEU A 2 -0.49 14.35 13.86
CA LEU A 2 -1.14 15.06 12.74
C LEU A 2 -0.13 15.89 11.93
N TRP A 3 0.86 16.47 12.59
CA TRP A 3 1.99 17.16 11.97
C TRP A 3 3.22 17.06 12.90
N GLU A 4 4.39 17.37 12.36
CA GLU A 4 5.61 17.53 13.16
C GLU A 4 6.03 19.01 13.12
N PRO A 5 6.00 19.73 14.26
CA PRO A 5 6.34 21.14 14.29
C PRO A 5 7.86 21.32 14.15
N THR A 6 8.25 22.38 13.45
CA THR A 6 9.64 22.83 13.33
C THR A 6 9.73 24.30 13.68
N TRP A 7 10.83 24.68 14.31
CA TRP A 7 11.08 26.07 14.69
C TRP A 7 12.07 26.68 13.70
N ASP A 8 11.66 27.75 13.03
CA ASP A 8 12.54 28.58 12.20
C ASP A 8 12.89 29.86 12.96
N ALA A 9 14.13 29.96 13.43
CA ALA A 9 14.61 31.13 14.16
C ALA A 9 14.65 32.41 13.29
N ALA A 10 14.68 32.28 11.96
CA ALA A 10 14.67 33.42 11.05
C ALA A 10 13.27 34.05 10.93
N ASN A 11 12.20 33.28 11.18
CA ASN A 11 10.82 33.71 11.05
C ASN A 11 10.02 33.34 12.32
N PRO A 12 10.29 33.99 13.46
CA PRO A 12 9.71 33.61 14.76
C PRO A 12 8.19 33.83 14.83
N THR A 13 7.61 34.60 13.90
CA THR A 13 6.18 34.82 13.78
C THR A 13 5.48 33.75 12.93
N GLN A 14 6.22 32.78 12.39
CA GLN A 14 5.69 31.70 11.58
C GLN A 14 5.73 30.38 12.36
N MET A 15 4.67 29.59 12.18
CA MET A 15 4.58 28.19 12.59
C MET A 15 4.91 27.32 11.39
N THR A 16 5.92 26.48 11.53
CA THR A 16 6.43 25.66 10.42
C THR A 16 6.23 24.18 10.70
N VAL A 17 5.88 23.42 9.67
CA VAL A 17 5.74 21.96 9.71
C VAL A 17 6.91 21.31 8.98
N ALA A 18 7.46 20.26 9.56
CA ALA A 18 8.53 19.47 8.96
C ALA A 18 8.11 18.89 7.60
N GLN A 19 8.99 18.99 6.61
CA GLN A 19 8.81 18.30 5.33
C GLN A 19 9.29 16.85 5.44
N LEU A 20 8.42 15.97 5.90
CA LEU A 20 8.77 14.56 6.18
C LEU A 20 8.83 13.65 4.95
N MET A 21 8.52 14.18 3.76
CA MET A 21 8.34 13.42 2.53
C MET A 21 9.42 13.70 1.46
N ASP A 22 10.60 14.19 1.86
CA ASP A 22 11.80 14.39 1.00
C ASP A 22 11.52 15.08 -0.35
N GLY A 23 10.80 16.20 -0.30
CA GLY A 23 10.46 16.98 -1.50
C GLY A 23 9.32 16.40 -2.34
N TYR A 24 8.62 15.38 -1.87
CA TYR A 24 7.32 15.01 -2.43
C TYR A 24 6.25 16.04 -2.03
N GLU A 25 5.58 16.61 -3.03
CA GLU A 25 4.41 17.47 -2.84
C GLU A 25 3.24 16.62 -2.37
N SER A 26 3.04 16.59 -1.05
CA SER A 26 1.94 15.87 -0.42
C SER A 26 0.59 16.43 -0.89
N ARG A 27 -0.40 15.56 -1.05
CA ARG A 27 -1.78 16.00 -1.29
C ARG A 27 -2.46 16.44 0.00
N THR A 28 -1.96 15.94 1.13
CA THR A 28 -2.40 16.28 2.48
C THR A 28 -1.87 17.66 2.89
N PHE A 29 -0.60 17.97 2.64
CA PHE A 29 -0.01 19.28 2.96
C PHE A 29 -0.09 20.24 1.77
N MET A 30 -0.79 21.35 1.93
CA MET A 30 -0.86 22.45 0.96
C MET A 30 0.08 23.60 1.32
N ALA A 31 0.37 23.78 2.62
CA ALA A 31 1.30 24.76 3.12
C ALA A 31 2.11 24.16 4.27
N TYR A 32 3.38 24.55 4.36
CA TYR A 32 4.28 24.13 5.43
C TYR A 32 4.51 25.23 6.46
N THR A 33 3.97 26.43 6.24
CA THR A 33 4.15 27.60 7.09
C THR A 33 2.82 28.32 7.25
N GLN A 34 2.52 28.76 8.47
CA GLN A 34 1.39 29.65 8.78
C GLN A 34 1.83 30.77 9.71
N ASP A 35 1.11 31.89 9.70
CA ASP A 35 1.32 32.94 10.69
C ASP A 35 0.86 32.46 12.08
N HIS A 36 1.64 32.75 13.12
CA HIS A 36 1.29 32.40 14.50
C HIS A 36 -0.09 32.89 14.97
N ARG A 37 -0.66 33.92 14.32
CA ARG A 37 -2.00 34.44 14.60
C ARG A 37 -3.09 33.41 14.29
N CYS A 38 -2.84 32.49 13.36
CA CYS A 38 -3.75 31.39 13.02
C CYS A 38 -3.98 30.44 14.20
N ALA A 39 -3.09 30.40 15.20
CA ALA A 39 -3.30 29.59 16.40
C ALA A 39 -4.47 30.07 17.29
N ARG A 40 -5.07 31.23 16.98
CA ARG A 40 -6.31 31.70 17.60
C ARG A 40 -7.56 31.08 16.98
N LEU A 41 -7.44 30.48 15.80
CA LEU A 41 -8.54 29.82 15.13
C LEU A 41 -8.92 28.53 15.85
N PRO A 42 -10.17 28.04 15.69
CA PRO A 42 -10.53 26.69 16.08
C PRO A 42 -9.53 25.66 15.52
N MET A 43 -9.29 24.58 16.26
CA MET A 43 -8.26 23.59 15.92
C MET A 43 -8.40 23.05 14.49
N HIS A 44 -9.64 22.78 14.05
CA HIS A 44 -9.88 22.34 12.70
C HIS A 44 -9.41 23.43 11.70
N GLU A 45 -9.88 24.67 11.78
CA GLU A 45 -9.46 25.75 10.87
C GLU A 45 -7.95 25.98 10.85
N PHE A 46 -7.31 25.93 12.04
CA PHE A 46 -5.85 26.01 12.15
C PHE A 46 -5.16 24.88 11.37
N LEU A 47 -5.63 23.65 11.51
CA LEU A 47 -5.11 22.50 10.78
C LEU A 47 -5.33 22.62 9.27
N LEU A 48 -6.49 23.12 8.85
CA LEU A 48 -6.82 23.34 7.45
C LEU A 48 -5.84 24.30 6.76
N GLY A 49 -5.30 25.26 7.50
CA GLY A 49 -4.29 26.19 6.97
C GLY A 49 -2.99 25.51 6.52
N PHE A 50 -2.68 24.29 6.99
CA PHE A 50 -1.56 23.48 6.49
C PHE A 50 -2.00 22.53 5.35
N GLY A 51 -3.30 22.34 5.16
CA GLY A 51 -3.91 21.44 4.18
C GLY A 51 -4.91 20.47 4.80
N TYR A 52 -5.22 19.38 4.09
CA TYR A 52 -6.17 18.36 4.50
C TYR A 52 -5.55 17.32 5.45
N LEU A 53 -5.03 17.79 6.59
CA LEU A 53 -4.41 16.92 7.62
C LEU A 53 -5.41 15.98 8.29
N LEU A 54 -6.68 16.36 8.29
CA LEU A 54 -7.80 15.52 8.64
C LEU A 54 -8.50 15.07 7.37
N PRO A 55 -9.07 13.85 7.38
CA PRO A 55 -9.71 13.29 6.20
C PRO A 55 -10.93 14.10 5.78
N THR A 56 -11.13 14.15 4.47
CA THR A 56 -12.37 14.63 3.85
C THR A 56 -12.89 13.51 2.98
N ARG A 57 -14.20 13.26 3.04
CA ARG A 57 -14.82 12.25 2.20
C ARG A 57 -14.64 12.58 0.71
N SER A 58 -14.16 11.64 -0.08
CA SER A 58 -14.08 11.86 -1.52
C SER A 58 -15.48 11.97 -2.10
N THR A 59 -15.70 13.00 -2.91
CA THR A 59 -16.96 13.19 -3.66
C THR A 59 -17.00 12.35 -4.93
N ASP A 60 -15.89 11.74 -5.34
CA ASP A 60 -15.80 10.98 -6.58
C ASP A 60 -16.41 9.58 -6.43
N ARG A 61 -17.74 9.52 -6.47
CA ARG A 61 -18.49 8.26 -6.44
C ARG A 61 -18.40 7.46 -7.73
N HIS A 62 -17.74 7.97 -8.77
CA HIS A 62 -17.72 7.35 -10.10
C HIS A 62 -16.43 6.55 -10.30
N SER A 63 -16.36 5.41 -9.62
CA SER A 63 -15.29 4.44 -9.89
C SER A 63 -15.71 3.47 -11.00
N PRO A 64 -14.86 3.21 -12.02
CA PRO A 64 -15.11 2.13 -12.95
C PRO A 64 -15.15 0.80 -12.19
N GLU A 65 -16.15 -0.03 -12.47
CA GLU A 65 -16.45 -1.29 -11.75
C GLU A 65 -15.21 -2.20 -11.58
N SER A 66 -14.26 -2.14 -12.52
CA SER A 66 -13.04 -2.94 -12.50
C SER A 66 -12.12 -2.69 -11.30
N PHE A 67 -12.24 -1.54 -10.63
CA PHE A 67 -11.47 -1.20 -9.42
C PHE A 67 -12.36 -1.11 -8.17
N ALA A 68 -13.64 -1.47 -8.27
CA ALA A 68 -14.55 -1.40 -7.13
C ALA A 68 -14.21 -2.45 -6.05
N THR A 69 -13.67 -3.60 -6.46
CA THR A 69 -13.42 -4.73 -5.57
C THR A 69 -11.94 -5.15 -5.57
N VAL A 70 -11.43 -5.51 -4.40
CA VAL A 70 -10.02 -5.90 -4.20
C VAL A 70 -9.93 -7.20 -3.43
N HIS A 71 -9.19 -8.16 -3.98
CA HIS A 71 -8.84 -9.37 -3.24
C HIS A 71 -7.42 -9.28 -2.68
N ALA A 72 -7.26 -9.48 -1.37
CA ALA A 72 -5.96 -9.41 -0.68
C ALA A 72 -4.88 -10.35 -1.27
N LYS A 73 -5.27 -11.44 -1.93
CA LYS A 73 -4.33 -12.36 -2.61
C LYS A 73 -3.72 -11.73 -3.87
N GLN A 74 -4.46 -10.86 -4.55
CA GLN A 74 -4.07 -10.24 -5.83
C GLN A 74 -3.57 -8.79 -5.69
N PHE A 75 -3.87 -8.18 -4.55
CA PHE A 75 -3.43 -6.85 -4.17
C PHE A 75 -2.93 -6.91 -2.72
N ASN A 76 -1.61 -6.96 -2.57
CA ASN A 76 -0.91 -6.93 -1.28
C ASN A 76 0.47 -6.31 -1.49
N MET A 77 1.13 -5.97 -0.39
CA MET A 77 2.37 -5.24 -0.42
C MET A 77 3.52 -6.01 -1.04
N SER A 78 3.53 -7.34 -0.93
CA SER A 78 4.53 -8.16 -1.62
C SER A 78 4.43 -8.01 -3.13
N LEU A 79 3.21 -7.99 -3.69
CA LEU A 79 2.99 -7.75 -5.13
C LEU A 79 3.28 -6.30 -5.53
N LEU A 80 2.89 -5.33 -4.70
CA LEU A 80 3.19 -3.92 -4.94
C LEU A 80 4.70 -3.67 -4.97
N ALA A 81 5.47 -4.31 -4.09
CA ALA A 81 6.93 -4.21 -4.08
C ALA A 81 7.58 -4.95 -5.26
N THR A 82 7.21 -6.22 -5.48
CA THR A 82 7.87 -7.07 -6.49
C THR A 82 7.49 -6.74 -7.93
N ILE A 83 6.21 -6.47 -8.19
CA ILE A 83 5.70 -6.17 -9.54
C ILE A 83 5.57 -4.66 -9.73
N GLY A 84 5.02 -3.96 -8.74
CA GLY A 84 4.85 -2.50 -8.81
C GLY A 84 6.17 -1.73 -8.67
N GLY A 85 7.22 -2.37 -8.16
CA GLY A 85 8.49 -1.72 -7.83
C GLY A 85 8.33 -0.66 -6.73
N ILE A 86 7.29 -0.78 -5.90
CA ILE A 86 6.94 0.20 -4.87
C ILE A 86 7.81 -0.03 -3.63
N LYS A 87 8.40 1.04 -3.13
CA LYS A 87 9.12 1.09 -1.86
C LYS A 87 8.22 1.64 -0.77
N ILE A 88 8.39 1.18 0.46
CA ILE A 88 7.69 1.73 1.62
C ILE A 88 8.57 2.77 2.28
N ARG A 89 7.97 3.89 2.64
CA ARG A 89 8.51 4.81 3.64
C ARG A 89 7.57 4.86 4.83
N TRP A 90 8.09 4.53 6.00
CA TRP A 90 7.36 4.67 7.25
C TRP A 90 7.38 6.13 7.69
N ILE A 91 6.22 6.65 8.04
CA ILE A 91 6.02 8.05 8.41
C ILE A 91 5.21 8.16 9.69
N ASP A 92 5.28 9.33 10.31
CA ASP A 92 4.66 9.61 11.61
C ASP A 92 3.42 10.49 11.43
N THR A 93 3.18 10.97 10.22
CA THR A 93 2.00 11.76 9.84
C THR A 93 0.84 10.85 9.45
N LEU A 94 -0.25 10.92 10.23
CA LEU A 94 -1.44 10.11 10.00
C LEU A 94 -2.12 10.46 8.67
N GLY A 95 -2.32 11.76 8.38
CA GLY A 95 -3.04 12.23 7.18
C GLY A 95 -2.41 11.78 5.85
N ALA A 96 -1.09 11.55 5.81
CA ALA A 96 -0.36 11.11 4.63
C ALA A 96 -0.33 9.57 4.43
N HIS A 97 -1.06 8.80 5.25
CA HIS A 97 -1.11 7.34 5.13
C HIS A 97 -1.68 6.88 3.77
N LEU A 98 -0.98 6.00 3.06
CA LEU A 98 -1.23 5.58 1.67
C LEU A 98 -1.02 6.65 0.60
N GLU A 99 -0.38 7.78 0.89
CA GLU A 99 0.10 8.63 -0.21
C GLU A 99 1.13 7.89 -1.05
N PHE A 100 1.07 8.08 -2.37
CA PHE A 100 1.93 7.37 -3.32
C PHE A 100 2.61 8.36 -4.26
N ASP A 101 3.93 8.48 -4.13
CA ASP A 101 4.76 9.17 -5.12
C ASP A 101 5.01 8.23 -6.31
N ASN A 102 4.32 8.47 -7.41
CA ASN A 102 4.48 7.68 -8.64
C ASN A 102 5.86 7.87 -9.31
N ARG A 103 6.52 9.03 -9.10
CA ARG A 103 7.84 9.33 -9.68
C ARG A 103 8.93 8.53 -9.01
N THR A 104 8.96 8.50 -7.67
CA THR A 104 9.95 7.71 -6.90
C THR A 104 9.48 6.29 -6.61
N LYS A 105 8.21 6.00 -6.89
CA LYS A 105 7.51 4.76 -6.52
C LYS A 105 7.54 4.52 -5.01
N THR A 106 7.33 5.57 -4.22
CA THR A 106 7.34 5.50 -2.76
C THR A 106 5.91 5.55 -2.22
N LEU A 107 5.53 4.55 -1.44
CA LEU A 107 4.29 4.51 -0.68
C LEU A 107 4.58 4.90 0.77
N PHE A 108 3.86 5.89 1.28
CA PHE A 108 4.02 6.39 2.63
C PHE A 108 3.02 5.70 3.58
N LEU A 109 3.50 5.08 4.65
CA LEU A 109 2.68 4.34 5.61
C LEU A 109 2.88 4.86 7.04
N PHE A 110 1.78 5.26 7.68
CA PHE A 110 1.76 5.74 9.06
C PHE A 110 2.06 4.64 10.09
N ARG A 111 3.20 4.71 10.78
CA ARG A 111 3.74 3.57 11.56
C ARG A 111 3.13 3.33 12.96
N PHE A 112 2.16 4.12 13.42
CA PHE A 112 1.59 3.99 14.79
C PHE A 112 0.08 3.67 14.83
N PRO A 113 -0.36 2.51 14.31
CA PRO A 113 -1.79 2.17 14.26
C PRO A 113 -2.45 2.00 15.63
N SER A 114 -1.70 1.79 16.73
CA SER A 114 -2.29 1.77 18.08
C SER A 114 -2.98 3.08 18.43
N PHE A 115 -2.49 4.21 17.90
CA PHE A 115 -3.16 5.50 18.00
C PHE A 115 -4.56 5.45 17.38
N CYS A 116 -4.70 4.85 16.20
CA CYS A 116 -6.01 4.70 15.56
C CYS A 116 -6.94 3.83 16.40
N ALA A 117 -6.46 2.67 16.86
CA ALA A 117 -7.26 1.76 17.68
C ALA A 117 -7.71 2.39 19.01
N ALA A 118 -6.83 3.11 19.70
CA ALA A 118 -7.15 3.80 20.96
C ALA A 118 -8.19 4.92 20.80
N ASN A 119 -8.28 5.52 19.59
CA ASN A 119 -9.31 6.52 19.27
C ASN A 119 -10.59 5.88 18.68
N LEU A 120 -10.64 4.55 18.59
CA LEU A 120 -11.77 3.74 18.14
C LEU A 120 -12.19 2.79 19.27
N GLU A 121 -12.30 3.24 20.51
CA GLU A 121 -12.93 2.42 21.54
C GLU A 121 -14.45 2.56 21.43
N LYS A 122 -15.20 1.45 21.49
CA LYS A 122 -16.67 1.52 21.54
C LYS A 122 -17.12 1.87 22.95
N ASP A 123 -18.22 2.59 23.05
CA ASP A 123 -18.87 2.89 24.32
C ASP A 123 -19.36 1.61 25.02
N LEU A 124 -19.79 1.74 26.28
CA LEU A 124 -20.24 0.61 27.10
C LEU A 124 -21.44 -0.15 26.48
N SER A 125 -22.22 0.52 25.63
CA SER A 125 -23.31 -0.09 24.86
C SER A 125 -22.82 -0.85 23.61
N GLY A 126 -21.58 -0.63 23.17
CA GLY A 126 -21.03 -1.22 21.96
C GLY A 126 -21.60 -0.62 20.67
N GLU A 127 -22.37 0.46 20.77
CA GLU A 127 -23.13 1.04 19.65
C GLU A 127 -22.40 2.20 18.97
N LYS A 128 -21.66 3.01 19.74
CA LYS A 128 -20.95 4.19 19.21
C LYS A 128 -19.50 4.22 19.63
N TRP A 129 -18.66 4.87 18.83
CA TRP A 129 -17.28 5.13 19.19
C TRP A 129 -17.17 6.23 20.24
N VAL A 130 -16.35 6.00 21.26
CA VAL A 130 -15.95 7.01 22.24
C VAL A 130 -15.04 8.02 21.55
N ARG A 131 -15.34 9.31 21.73
CA ARG A 131 -14.52 10.39 21.15
C ARG A 131 -13.14 10.40 21.79
N GLY A 132 -12.16 9.84 21.08
CA GLY A 132 -10.74 9.99 21.39
C GLY A 132 -10.19 11.41 21.12
N VAL A 133 -8.94 11.66 21.51
CA VAL A 133 -8.27 12.98 21.45
C VAL A 133 -8.32 13.62 20.05
N ILE A 134 -8.19 12.82 18.98
CA ILE A 134 -8.22 13.35 17.62
C ILE A 134 -9.58 13.94 17.22
N HIS A 135 -10.67 13.50 17.85
CA HIS A 135 -12.00 14.07 17.62
C HIS A 135 -12.15 15.48 18.20
N GLY A 136 -11.23 15.92 19.08
CA GLY A 136 -11.16 17.33 19.48
C GLY A 136 -10.70 18.26 18.35
N CYS A 137 -10.18 17.70 17.25
CA CYS A 137 -9.76 18.44 16.07
C CYS A 137 -10.82 18.50 14.97
N THR A 138 -12.01 17.90 15.16
CA THR A 138 -13.05 17.85 14.12
C THR A 138 -13.79 19.18 14.00
N ALA A 139 -14.37 19.41 12.83
CA ALA A 139 -15.28 20.53 12.65
C ALA A 139 -16.60 20.27 13.41
N PRO A 140 -17.26 21.32 13.93
CA PRO A 140 -18.58 21.17 14.54
C PRO A 140 -19.60 20.65 13.52
N ALA A 141 -20.64 19.97 13.99
CA ALA A 141 -21.64 19.33 13.11
C ALA A 141 -22.39 20.33 12.21
N ASP A 142 -22.49 21.59 12.64
CA ASP A 142 -23.16 22.67 11.90
C ASP A 142 -22.21 23.44 10.96
N ASP A 143 -20.96 22.99 10.80
CA ASP A 143 -20.00 23.67 9.96
C ASP A 143 -20.36 23.55 8.47
N PRO A 144 -20.49 24.68 7.74
CA PRO A 144 -20.91 24.67 6.34
C PRO A 144 -19.90 23.98 5.40
N THR A 145 -18.64 23.87 5.81
CA THR A 145 -17.58 23.30 4.98
C THR A 145 -17.60 21.77 4.96
N ASN A 146 -18.30 21.12 5.91
CA ASN A 146 -18.43 19.65 6.03
C ASN A 146 -17.09 18.89 5.92
N TRP A 147 -15.98 19.51 6.30
CA TRP A 147 -14.66 18.88 6.28
C TRP A 147 -14.31 18.39 7.68
N ALA A 148 -13.47 17.36 7.78
CA ALA A 148 -13.02 16.81 9.05
C ALA A 148 -14.15 16.52 10.05
N THR A 149 -15.27 15.95 9.57
CA THR A 149 -16.38 15.55 10.45
C THR A 149 -15.93 14.44 11.40
N THR A 150 -16.66 14.29 12.51
CA THR A 150 -16.34 13.24 13.50
C THR A 150 -16.43 11.85 12.86
N GLU A 151 -17.42 11.67 11.99
CA GLU A 151 -17.67 10.45 11.23
C GLU A 151 -16.55 10.17 10.24
N ASP A 152 -16.09 11.17 9.48
CA ASP A 152 -14.98 11.00 8.54
C ASP A 152 -13.67 10.67 9.25
N VAL A 153 -13.37 11.34 10.37
CA VAL A 153 -12.19 11.02 11.19
C VAL A 153 -12.28 9.57 11.68
N THR A 154 -13.43 9.16 12.22
CA THR A 154 -13.65 7.79 12.70
C THR A 154 -13.45 6.78 11.57
N SER A 155 -14.10 6.99 10.42
CA SER A 155 -13.96 6.13 9.25
C SER A 155 -12.51 6.02 8.80
N PHE A 156 -11.78 7.14 8.75
CA PHE A 156 -10.38 7.13 8.32
C PHE A 156 -9.48 6.34 9.26
N LEU A 157 -9.65 6.48 10.57
CA LEU A 157 -8.88 5.70 11.54
C LEU A 157 -9.12 4.19 11.34
N TYR A 158 -10.38 3.81 11.11
CA TYR A 158 -10.74 2.42 10.86
C TYR A 158 -10.14 1.91 9.54
N GLU A 159 -10.22 2.72 8.48
CA GLU A 159 -9.63 2.44 7.18
C GLU A 159 -8.10 2.28 7.23
N VAL A 160 -7.40 3.07 8.06
CA VAL A 160 -5.96 2.92 8.28
C VAL A 160 -5.65 1.55 8.89
N LEU A 161 -6.47 1.06 9.83
CA LEU A 161 -6.30 -0.28 10.38
C LEU A 161 -6.59 -1.37 9.34
N LEU A 162 -7.69 -1.23 8.58
CA LEU A 162 -8.06 -2.15 7.51
C LEU A 162 -7.03 -2.20 6.39
N SER A 163 -6.39 -1.08 6.04
CA SER A 163 -5.39 -1.05 4.98
C SER A 163 -4.20 -1.96 5.31
N TYR A 164 -3.78 -2.03 6.58
CA TYR A 164 -2.73 -2.95 7.01
C TYR A 164 -3.15 -4.41 6.88
N ARG A 165 -4.42 -4.72 7.16
CA ARG A 165 -4.99 -6.05 6.96
C ARG A 165 -4.98 -6.42 5.47
N LEU A 166 -5.45 -5.53 4.61
CA LEU A 166 -5.46 -5.72 3.16
C LEU A 166 -4.05 -5.88 2.58
N LEU A 167 -3.13 -4.96 2.91
CA LEU A 167 -1.79 -4.91 2.34
C LEU A 167 -0.87 -6.01 2.85
N PHE A 168 -1.00 -6.42 4.11
CA PHE A 168 -0.08 -7.35 4.75
C PHE A 168 -0.79 -8.54 5.38
N GLY A 169 -1.67 -8.27 6.35
CA GLY A 169 -2.18 -9.27 7.30
C GLY A 169 -2.91 -10.44 6.66
N LEU A 170 -3.70 -10.20 5.61
CA LEU A 170 -4.54 -11.21 4.97
C LEU A 170 -3.79 -12.08 3.95
N SER A 171 -2.63 -11.64 3.45
CA SER A 171 -1.81 -12.38 2.47
C SER A 171 -0.58 -13.00 3.13
N ALA A 172 -0.36 -14.31 2.96
CA ALA A 172 0.83 -14.98 3.49
C ALA A 172 2.14 -14.35 2.98
N LYS A 173 2.18 -13.97 1.69
CA LYS A 173 3.32 -13.25 1.10
C LYS A 173 3.45 -11.83 1.66
N GLY A 174 2.33 -11.15 1.91
CA GLY A 174 2.30 -9.85 2.58
C GLY A 174 2.91 -9.92 3.99
N ARG A 175 2.48 -10.88 4.81
CA ARG A 175 3.05 -11.13 6.14
C ARG A 175 4.54 -11.46 6.09
N GLN A 176 4.97 -12.32 5.16
CA GLN A 176 6.39 -12.63 4.98
C GLN A 176 7.20 -11.40 4.59
N PHE A 177 6.67 -10.59 3.66
CA PHE A 177 7.29 -9.34 3.25
C PHE A 177 7.42 -8.37 4.42
N TYR A 178 6.38 -8.21 5.24
CA TYR A 178 6.43 -7.36 6.44
C TYR A 178 7.56 -7.75 7.40
N ARG A 179 7.81 -9.05 7.62
CA ARG A 179 8.91 -9.52 8.50
C ARG A 179 10.30 -9.10 8.03
N SER A 180 10.47 -8.83 6.73
CA SER A 180 11.71 -8.30 6.17
C SER A 180 11.87 -6.80 6.38
N LEU A 181 10.78 -6.09 6.70
CA LEU A 181 10.79 -4.66 6.95
C LEU A 181 11.27 -4.36 8.38
N ARG A 182 11.70 -3.12 8.58
CA ARG A 182 12.06 -2.56 9.89
C ARG A 182 11.35 -1.21 10.05
N PRO A 183 10.06 -1.20 10.43
CA PRO A 183 9.26 0.03 10.49
C PRO A 183 9.76 1.07 11.49
N PHE A 184 10.54 0.65 12.49
CA PHE A 184 10.99 1.46 13.61
C PHE A 184 12.52 1.42 13.76
N SER A 185 13.28 1.24 12.67
CA SER A 185 14.75 1.16 12.72
C SER A 185 15.42 2.43 13.26
N ASP A 186 14.71 3.54 13.17
CA ASP A 186 15.06 4.88 13.63
C ASP A 186 14.67 5.16 15.09
N LEU A 187 13.88 4.27 15.73
CA LEU A 187 13.33 4.50 17.06
C LEU A 187 13.77 3.44 18.09
N PRO A 188 13.92 3.83 19.36
CA PRO A 188 14.13 2.91 20.47
C PRO A 188 13.00 1.85 20.59
N PRO A 189 13.30 0.61 21.04
CA PRO A 189 12.32 -0.48 21.13
C PRO A 189 11.07 -0.18 21.98
N ASP A 190 11.20 0.66 23.01
CA ASP A 190 10.10 1.11 23.88
C ASP A 190 9.07 1.99 23.15
N GLN A 191 9.44 2.55 22.00
CA GLN A 191 8.56 3.38 21.17
C GLN A 191 7.97 2.60 19.99
N HIS A 192 8.22 1.29 19.89
CA HIS A 192 7.68 0.47 18.81
C HIS A 192 6.18 0.24 19.04
N ASP A 193 5.38 0.49 18.02
CA ASP A 193 3.95 0.22 18.08
C ASP A 193 3.69 -1.30 18.00
N PRO A 194 3.16 -1.93 19.06
CA PRO A 194 2.96 -3.38 19.07
C PRO A 194 1.84 -3.82 18.13
N LEU A 195 0.84 -2.96 17.90
CA LEU A 195 -0.33 -3.28 17.07
C LEU A 195 0.07 -3.38 15.60
N LEU A 196 1.05 -2.61 15.13
CA LEU A 196 1.53 -2.70 13.74
C LEU A 196 2.01 -4.13 13.41
N GLY A 197 2.77 -4.72 14.34
CA GLY A 197 3.27 -6.09 14.21
C GLY A 197 2.15 -7.12 14.11
N GLU A 198 1.09 -6.94 14.90
CA GLU A 198 -0.07 -7.83 14.90
C GLU A 198 -0.90 -7.69 13.61
N LEU A 199 -1.24 -6.46 13.22
CA LEU A 199 -2.03 -6.16 12.02
C LEU A 199 -1.38 -6.73 10.75
N CYS A 200 -0.05 -6.56 10.64
CA CYS A 200 0.70 -6.94 9.45
C CYS A 200 1.24 -8.37 9.49
N GLY A 201 1.55 -8.89 10.69
CA GLY A 201 2.27 -10.15 10.88
C GLY A 201 1.38 -11.35 11.21
N SER A 202 0.13 -11.13 11.63
CA SER A 202 -0.81 -12.18 12.02
C SER A 202 -1.99 -12.30 11.06
N ARG A 203 -2.55 -13.52 10.93
CA ARG A 203 -3.83 -13.71 10.22
C ARG A 203 -5.02 -13.37 11.12
N THR A 204 -4.93 -13.64 12.41
CA THR A 204 -5.99 -13.37 13.40
C THR A 204 -5.54 -12.27 14.35
N LEU A 205 -6.49 -11.42 14.75
CA LEU A 205 -6.26 -10.36 15.73
C LEU A 205 -6.76 -10.82 17.10
N THR A 206 -6.08 -10.35 18.13
CA THR A 206 -6.31 -10.64 19.55
C THR A 206 -6.55 -9.36 20.34
N THR A 207 -5.88 -8.27 19.97
CA THR A 207 -5.96 -6.98 20.69
C THR A 207 -7.09 -6.09 20.21
N VAL A 208 -7.44 -6.16 18.92
CA VAL A 208 -8.47 -5.30 18.30
C VAL A 208 -9.45 -6.15 17.52
N SER A 209 -10.74 -5.94 17.77
CA SER A 209 -11.84 -6.52 17.01
C SER A 209 -12.09 -5.68 15.76
N ILE A 210 -11.39 -6.00 14.68
CA ILE A 210 -11.68 -5.46 13.34
C ILE A 210 -12.61 -6.45 12.65
N ASP A 211 -13.86 -6.03 12.43
CA ASP A 211 -14.90 -6.78 11.75
C ASP A 211 -14.58 -6.81 10.25
N HIS A 212 -13.66 -7.69 9.83
CA HIS A 212 -13.49 -8.04 8.43
C HIS A 212 -12.95 -9.46 8.28
N HIS A 213 -13.87 -10.41 8.10
CA HIS A 213 -13.56 -11.84 7.99
C HIS A 213 -13.24 -12.29 6.56
N GLU A 214 -13.54 -11.46 5.56
CA GLU A 214 -13.36 -11.79 4.16
C GLU A 214 -12.01 -11.32 3.60
N ASP A 215 -11.44 -12.07 2.66
CA ASP A 215 -10.20 -11.64 1.97
C ASP A 215 -10.52 -10.70 0.77
N ILE A 216 -11.77 -10.26 0.65
CA ILE A 216 -12.33 -9.41 -0.41
C ILE A 216 -12.82 -8.10 0.21
N PHE A 217 -12.56 -6.99 -0.47
CA PHE A 217 -12.92 -5.65 -0.03
C PHE A 217 -13.63 -4.89 -1.15
N SER A 218 -14.68 -4.17 -0.82
CA SER A 218 -15.26 -3.12 -1.65
C SER A 218 -14.54 -1.81 -1.34
N LEU A 219 -13.81 -1.23 -2.29
CA LEU A 219 -13.10 0.04 -2.04
C LEU A 219 -14.06 1.16 -1.63
N VAL A 220 -15.22 1.25 -2.29
CA VAL A 220 -16.17 2.34 -2.02
C VAL A 220 -16.84 2.19 -0.65
N SER A 221 -17.09 0.96 -0.23
CA SER A 221 -17.79 0.67 1.04
C SER A 221 -16.85 0.58 2.22
N ASP A 222 -15.73 -0.14 2.08
CA ASP A 222 -14.79 -0.43 3.16
C ASP A 222 -13.74 0.67 3.31
N PHE A 223 -13.49 1.45 2.24
CA PHE A 223 -12.51 2.54 2.22
C PHE A 223 -13.09 3.87 1.69
N PRO A 224 -14.16 4.43 2.28
CA PRO A 224 -14.78 5.66 1.79
C PRO A 224 -13.84 6.87 1.71
N ILE A 225 -12.71 6.87 2.41
CA ILE A 225 -11.73 7.98 2.43
C ILE A 225 -10.45 7.60 1.68
N LEU A 226 -9.95 6.38 1.86
CA LEU A 226 -8.69 5.88 1.29
C LEU A 226 -8.84 5.24 -0.09
N HIS A 227 -10.06 5.03 -0.61
CA HIS A 227 -10.25 4.32 -1.88
C HIS A 227 -9.51 4.97 -3.04
N ASP A 228 -9.44 6.30 -3.13
CA ASP A 228 -8.73 6.98 -4.22
C ASP A 228 -7.23 6.67 -4.20
N ARG A 229 -6.64 6.61 -2.99
CA ARG A 229 -5.23 6.23 -2.79
C ARG A 229 -5.00 4.77 -3.14
N LEU A 230 -5.91 3.87 -2.75
CA LEU A 230 -5.85 2.44 -3.09
C LEU A 230 -6.05 2.20 -4.60
N LYS A 231 -6.95 2.92 -5.24
CA LYS A 231 -7.21 2.88 -6.69
C LYS A 231 -5.99 3.31 -7.48
N ALA A 232 -5.29 4.37 -7.04
CA ALA A 232 -4.03 4.78 -7.65
C ALA A 232 -2.97 3.65 -7.60
N LEU A 233 -2.86 2.96 -6.46
CA LEU A 233 -1.97 1.79 -6.31
C LEU A 233 -2.39 0.62 -7.20
N GLN A 234 -3.69 0.33 -7.29
CA GLN A 234 -4.21 -0.73 -8.16
C GLN A 234 -3.95 -0.42 -9.64
N ALA A 235 -4.22 0.81 -10.07
CA ALA A 235 -3.95 1.26 -11.43
C ALA A 235 -2.46 1.13 -11.77
N HIS A 236 -1.58 1.55 -10.86
CA HIS A 236 -0.13 1.37 -11.02
C HIS A 236 0.24 -0.10 -11.15
N LEU A 237 -0.25 -0.97 -10.26
CA LEU A 237 0.01 -2.41 -10.32
C LEU A 237 -0.51 -3.05 -11.62
N ALA A 238 -1.70 -2.65 -12.08
CA ALA A 238 -2.27 -3.13 -13.35
C ALA A 238 -1.42 -2.70 -14.55
N CYS A 239 -1.00 -1.43 -14.60
CA CYS A 239 -0.09 -0.93 -15.63
C CYS A 239 1.25 -1.67 -15.62
N GLN A 240 1.84 -1.93 -14.44
CA GLN A 240 3.09 -2.69 -14.37
C GLN A 240 2.91 -4.15 -14.76
N LYS A 241 1.81 -4.81 -14.37
CA LYS A 241 1.49 -6.17 -14.84
C LYS A 241 1.38 -6.22 -16.37
N ALA A 242 0.66 -5.27 -16.97
CA ALA A 242 0.54 -5.17 -18.43
C ALA A 242 1.90 -4.93 -19.10
N ARG A 243 2.73 -4.02 -18.55
CA ARG A 243 4.10 -3.79 -19.04
C ARG A 243 4.99 -5.01 -18.88
N GLY A 244 4.87 -5.75 -17.79
CA GLY A 244 5.58 -7.01 -17.55
C GLY A 244 5.17 -8.08 -18.56
N LEU A 245 3.89 -8.19 -18.88
CA LEU A 245 3.40 -9.07 -19.94
C LEU A 245 3.90 -8.62 -21.32
N ILE A 246 3.86 -7.32 -21.62
CA ILE A 246 4.39 -6.75 -22.85
C ILE A 246 5.91 -6.88 -22.92
N GLN A 247 6.62 -6.82 -21.79
CA GLN A 247 8.08 -7.02 -21.71
C GLN A 247 8.40 -8.50 -21.90
N LEU A 248 7.74 -9.42 -21.20
CA LEU A 248 7.84 -10.85 -21.46
C LEU A 248 7.51 -11.18 -22.92
N TRP A 249 6.53 -10.50 -23.51
CA TRP A 249 6.16 -10.67 -24.91
C TRP A 249 7.14 -10.03 -25.88
N ARG A 250 7.73 -8.88 -25.56
CA ARG A 250 8.75 -8.19 -26.36
C ARG A 250 10.10 -8.88 -26.30
N ASP A 251 10.44 -9.45 -25.14
CA ASP A 251 11.55 -10.39 -24.93
C ASP A 251 11.29 -11.72 -25.68
N LYS A 252 10.01 -12.11 -25.83
CA LYS A 252 9.53 -13.18 -26.75
C LYS A 252 9.29 -12.77 -28.21
N ARG A 253 9.50 -11.51 -28.60
CA ARG A 253 9.26 -11.01 -29.97
C ARG A 253 10.55 -10.75 -30.73
N SER A 254 11.70 -10.76 -30.07
CA SER A 254 13.00 -11.00 -30.72
C SER A 254 13.19 -12.49 -31.08
N THR A 255 12.10 -13.21 -31.38
CA THR A 255 12.10 -14.67 -31.47
C THR A 255 11.25 -15.17 -32.65
N GLU A 256 11.61 -14.71 -33.85
CA GLU A 256 11.49 -15.53 -35.06
C GLU A 256 12.49 -16.70 -35.05
N ALA A 257 13.59 -16.54 -34.31
CA ALA A 257 14.57 -17.59 -34.05
C ALA A 257 14.11 -18.65 -33.02
N TRP A 258 13.04 -18.44 -32.24
CA TRP A 258 12.62 -19.41 -31.19
C TRP A 258 12.05 -20.68 -31.79
N TYR A 259 11.14 -20.53 -32.74
CA TYR A 259 10.48 -21.66 -33.39
C TYR A 259 11.43 -22.39 -34.33
N THR A 260 12.33 -21.68 -35.03
CA THR A 260 13.36 -22.30 -35.86
C THR A 260 14.44 -22.98 -35.02
N PHE A 261 14.87 -22.40 -33.89
CA PHE A 261 15.81 -23.03 -32.96
C PHE A 261 15.24 -24.32 -32.35
N TRP A 262 14.02 -24.28 -31.79
CA TRP A 262 13.40 -25.50 -31.26
C TRP A 262 13.07 -26.54 -32.34
N ALA A 263 12.74 -26.12 -33.57
CA ALA A 263 12.57 -27.04 -34.69
C ALA A 263 13.90 -27.69 -35.11
N VAL A 264 15.00 -26.93 -35.20
CA VAL A 264 16.34 -27.47 -35.52
C VAL A 264 16.87 -28.38 -34.42
N VAL A 265 16.67 -28.03 -33.15
CA VAL A 265 17.06 -28.88 -32.01
C VAL A 265 16.25 -30.17 -31.99
N LEU A 266 14.95 -30.12 -32.26
CA LEU A 266 14.10 -31.31 -32.33
C LEU A 266 14.46 -32.19 -33.53
N ILE A 267 14.57 -31.62 -34.73
CA ILE A 267 14.87 -32.35 -35.97
C ILE A 267 16.30 -32.89 -35.95
N GLY A 268 17.27 -32.08 -35.51
CA GLY A 268 18.66 -32.48 -35.35
C GLY A 268 18.84 -33.54 -34.26
N GLY A 269 18.14 -33.42 -33.14
CA GLY A 269 18.13 -34.43 -32.08
C GLY A 269 17.56 -35.78 -32.54
N VAL A 270 16.46 -35.76 -33.29
CA VAL A 270 15.87 -36.97 -33.88
C VAL A 270 16.84 -37.59 -34.91
N GLY A 271 17.46 -36.78 -35.76
CA GLY A 271 18.44 -37.26 -36.73
C GLY A 271 19.68 -37.90 -36.09
N LEU A 272 20.23 -37.27 -35.04
CA LEU A 272 21.37 -37.80 -34.30
C LEU A 272 21.03 -39.13 -33.62
N PHE A 273 19.83 -39.22 -33.03
CA PHE A 273 19.35 -40.45 -32.39
C PHE A 273 19.15 -41.58 -33.39
N LEU A 274 18.53 -41.31 -34.54
CA LEU A 274 18.34 -42.31 -35.60
C LEU A 274 19.69 -42.78 -36.18
N SER A 275 20.64 -41.86 -36.39
CA SER A 275 21.98 -42.21 -36.86
C SER A 275 22.74 -43.08 -35.84
N PHE A 276 22.56 -42.82 -34.56
CA PHE A 276 23.14 -43.64 -33.49
C PHE A 276 22.55 -45.05 -33.49
N VAL A 277 21.22 -45.17 -33.54
CA VAL A 277 20.54 -46.48 -33.61
C VAL A 277 20.98 -47.26 -34.85
N GLN A 278 21.07 -46.60 -36.00
CA GLN A 278 21.50 -47.25 -37.24
C GLN A 278 22.94 -47.75 -37.16
N THR A 279 23.84 -46.98 -36.56
CA THR A 279 25.24 -47.39 -36.35
C THR A 279 25.32 -48.62 -35.43
N VAL A 280 24.54 -48.63 -34.34
CA VAL A 280 24.47 -49.78 -33.42
C VAL A 280 23.94 -51.02 -34.13
N LEU A 281 22.86 -50.89 -34.90
CA LEU A 281 22.29 -52.02 -35.66
C LEU A 281 23.27 -52.57 -36.69
N GLN A 282 24.02 -51.71 -37.38
CA GLN A 282 25.06 -52.14 -38.33
C GLN A 282 26.21 -52.88 -37.62
N ILE A 283 26.66 -52.38 -36.46
CA ILE A 283 27.69 -53.06 -35.67
C ILE A 283 27.19 -54.43 -35.19
N MET A 284 25.95 -54.51 -34.68
CA MET A 284 25.36 -55.80 -34.29
C MET A 284 25.22 -56.75 -35.47
N GLN A 285 24.76 -56.27 -36.63
CA GLN A 285 24.63 -57.10 -37.83
C GLN A 285 25.98 -57.64 -38.27
N VAL A 286 27.04 -56.82 -38.25
CA VAL A 286 28.40 -57.28 -38.56
C VAL A 286 28.85 -58.34 -37.56
N LEU A 287 28.69 -58.10 -36.25
CA LEU A 287 29.05 -59.06 -35.20
C LEU A 287 28.30 -60.39 -35.30
N TYR A 288 27.03 -60.39 -35.68
CA TYR A 288 26.24 -61.61 -35.88
C TYR A 288 26.42 -62.26 -37.27
N SER A 289 26.92 -61.52 -38.26
CA SER A 289 27.19 -62.03 -39.62
C SER A 289 28.58 -62.66 -39.79
N ILE A 290 29.45 -62.51 -38.80
CA ILE A 290 30.73 -63.20 -38.73
C ILE A 290 30.47 -64.55 -38.02
N PRO A 291 30.59 -65.70 -38.71
CA PRO A 291 30.41 -67.02 -38.11
C PRO A 291 31.51 -67.40 -37.11
#